data_AF-A0A661IEQ8-F1
#
_entry.id   AF-A0A661IEQ8-F1
#
_cell.length_a   1.000
_cell.length_b   1.000
_cell.length_c   1.000
_cell.angle_alpha   90.00
_cell.angle_beta   90.00
_cell.angle_gamma   90.00
#
_symmetry.space_group_name_H-M   'P 1'
#
loop_
_entity.id
_entity.type
_entity.pdbx_description
1 polymer ?
#
loop_
_entity_poly.entity_id
_entity_poly.type
_entity_poly.pdbx_seq_one_letter_code
_entity_poly.pdbx_strand_id
1 'polypeptide(L)' 'MYNMIYSQAGVCASDGFFADGISAGLKANDAKDMAFIYSDTECEVASVFTTNKMCAAPIKHFRNMGDF' A
#
# COMPACT_ATOMS: atom_id res chain seq x y z
N MET A 1 -16.51 9.23 -4.17
CA MET A 1 -16.86 7.87 -4.62
C MET A 1 -15.62 7.32 -5.30
N TYR A 2 -14.99 6.29 -4.75
CA TYR A 2 -13.74 5.74 -5.30
C TYR A 2 -14.05 4.95 -6.57
N ASN A 3 -13.30 5.18 -7.65
CA ASN A 3 -13.42 4.38 -8.86
C ASN A 3 -12.59 3.11 -8.70
N MET A 4 -13.25 1.95 -8.67
CA MET A 4 -12.55 0.66 -8.72
C MET A 4 -12.20 0.36 -10.19
N ILE A 5 -10.92 0.43 -10.52
CA ILE A 5 -10.40 0.13 -11.86
C ILE A 5 -9.90 -1.31 -11.86
N TYR A 6 -10.53 -2.18 -12.68
CA TYR A 6 -10.07 -3.57 -12.86
C TYR A 6 -8.83 -3.57 -13.77
N SER A 7 -7.68 -4.03 -13.27
CA SER A 7 -6.43 -4.08 -14.04
C SER A 7 -5.82 -5.47 -13.91
N GLN A 8 -5.72 -6.21 -15.03
CA GLN A 8 -5.19 -7.58 -15.11
C GLN A 8 -3.65 -7.65 -15.02
N ALA A 9 -3.00 -6.67 -14.37
CA ALA A 9 -1.55 -6.55 -14.28
C ALA A 9 -1.12 -5.98 -12.92
N GLY A 10 0.15 -6.21 -12.55
CA GLY A 10 0.70 -5.75 -11.27
C GLY A 10 0.00 -6.40 -10.07
N VAL A 11 -0.23 -5.63 -9.02
CA VAL A 11 -0.84 -6.13 -7.77
C VAL A 11 -2.31 -6.53 -7.91
N CYS A 12 -3.03 -6.03 -8.92
CA CYS A 12 -4.43 -6.37 -9.20
C CYS A 12 -4.58 -7.55 -10.19
N ALA A 13 -3.48 -8.19 -10.58
CA ALA A 13 -3.54 -9.36 -11.45
C ALA A 13 -4.15 -10.60 -10.75
N SER A 14 -4.09 -10.64 -9.42
CA SER A 14 -4.79 -11.66 -8.61
C SER A 14 -6.19 -11.18 -8.28
N ASP A 15 -7.15 -12.09 -8.33
CA ASP A 15 -8.54 -11.79 -7.95
C ASP A 15 -8.62 -11.35 -6.49
N GLY A 16 -9.56 -10.44 -6.19
CA GLY A 16 -9.79 -9.90 -4.85
C GLY A 16 -8.86 -8.74 -4.43
N PHE A 17 -7.86 -8.38 -5.25
CA PHE A 17 -6.96 -7.26 -4.99
C PHE A 17 -7.29 -6.02 -5.80
N PHE A 18 -7.39 -4.89 -5.10
CA PHE A 18 -7.69 -3.57 -5.67
C PHE A 18 -6.60 -2.57 -5.28
N ALA A 19 -6.27 -1.65 -6.17
CA ALA A 19 -5.31 -0.60 -5.89
C ALA A 19 -5.66 0.66 -6.68
N ASP A 20 -5.30 1.82 -6.14
CA ASP A 20 -5.32 3.09 -6.87
C ASP A 20 -4.26 4.03 -6.28
N GLY A 21 -3.97 5.11 -7.00
CA GLY A 21 -3.13 6.19 -6.53
C GLY A 21 -3.63 7.55 -7.01
N ILE A 22 -3.58 8.51 -6.09
CA ILE A 22 -4.03 9.89 -6.28
C ILE A 22 -2.87 10.88 -6.07
N SER A 23 -3.12 12.14 -6.42
CA SER A 23 -2.32 13.25 -5.90
C SER A 23 -2.99 13.79 -4.64
N ALA A 24 -2.29 13.71 -3.52
CA ALA A 24 -2.63 14.31 -2.23
C ALA A 24 -1.94 15.66 -2.02
N GLY A 25 -1.18 16.14 -3.01
CA GLY A 25 -0.50 17.45 -2.98
C GLY A 25 0.86 17.45 -2.26
N LEU A 26 1.48 16.28 -2.09
CA LEU A 26 2.84 16.16 -1.53
C LEU A 26 3.92 16.35 -2.61
N LYS A 27 3.61 16.02 -3.87
CA LYS A 27 4.48 16.27 -5.02
C LYS A 27 3.97 17.44 -5.85
N ALA A 28 4.90 18.11 -6.53
CA ALA A 28 4.58 19.18 -7.47
C ALA A 28 3.81 18.67 -8.71
N ASN A 29 3.14 19.60 -9.39
CA ASN A 29 2.44 19.37 -10.67
C ASN A 29 1.39 18.26 -10.63
N ASP A 30 0.65 18.13 -9.52
CA ASP A 30 -0.38 17.11 -9.30
C ASP A 30 0.09 15.67 -9.59
N ALA A 31 1.39 15.42 -9.42
CA ALA A 31 1.94 14.09 -9.60
C ALA A 31 1.39 13.15 -8.52
N LYS A 32 1.14 11.88 -8.89
CA LYS A 32 0.68 10.85 -7.95
C LYS A 32 1.70 10.64 -6.82
N ASP A 33 1.22 10.69 -5.58
CA ASP A 33 2.06 10.67 -4.37
C ASP A 33 1.44 9.92 -3.19
N MET A 34 0.21 9.44 -3.34
CA MET A 34 -0.47 8.58 -2.38
C MET A 34 -1.08 7.39 -3.11
N ALA A 35 -0.98 6.20 -2.52
CA ALA A 35 -1.53 4.98 -3.08
C ALA A 35 -2.04 4.05 -1.97
N PHE A 36 -2.92 3.13 -2.33
CA PHE A 36 -3.36 2.04 -1.46
C PHE A 36 -3.39 0.72 -2.22
N ILE A 37 -3.33 -0.38 -1.47
CA ILE A 37 -3.64 -1.74 -1.92
C ILE A 37 -4.68 -2.28 -0.93
N TYR A 38 -5.70 -2.92 -1.45
CA TYR A 38 -6.84 -3.44 -0.69
C TYR A 38 -7.12 -4.88 -1.12
N SER A 39 -7.33 -5.75 -0.14
CA SER A 39 -7.82 -7.12 -0.32
C SER A 39 -9.27 -7.14 0.13
N ASP A 40 -10.17 -7.69 -0.68
CA ASP A 40 -11.60 -7.82 -0.34
C ASP A 40 -11.87 -8.86 0.76
N THR A 41 -10.95 -9.80 0.95
CA THR A 41 -10.93 -10.74 2.06
C THR A 41 -9.70 -10.56 2.94
N GLU A 42 -9.74 -11.10 4.16
CA GLU A 42 -8.52 -11.26 4.98
C GLU A 42 -7.48 -12.09 4.22
N CYS A 43 -6.22 -11.72 4.35
CA CYS A 43 -5.10 -12.40 3.71
C CYS A 43 -3.92 -12.50 4.66
N GLU A 44 -3.12 -13.55 4.47
CA GLU A 44 -1.85 -13.74 5.18
C GLU A 44 -0.85 -12.67 4.74
N VAL A 45 -0.13 -12.07 5.70
CA VAL A 45 0.80 -10.97 5.44
C VAL A 45 2.20 -11.35 5.89
N ALA A 46 3.13 -11.51 4.95
CA ALA A 46 4.55 -11.62 5.27
C ALA A 46 5.28 -10.29 5.01
N SER A 47 6.17 -9.88 5.91
CA SER A 47 6.91 -8.63 5.78
C SER A 47 8.38 -8.75 6.21
N VAL A 48 9.25 -7.98 5.53
CA VAL A 48 10.63 -7.74 5.94
C VAL A 48 10.91 -6.24 5.85
N PHE A 49 11.75 -5.73 6.75
CA PHE A 49 12.04 -4.30 6.85
C PHE A 49 13.54 -4.02 6.76
N THR A 50 13.90 -2.76 6.48
CA THR A 50 15.30 -2.33 6.50
C THR A 50 15.97 -2.61 7.85
N THR A 51 17.25 -2.96 7.80
CA THR A 51 18.12 -3.18 8.97
C THR A 51 18.83 -1.90 9.42
N ASN A 52 18.62 -0.78 8.72
CA ASN A 52 19.23 0.50 9.09
C ASN A 52 18.75 0.94 10.49
N LYS A 53 19.70 1.36 11.33
CA LYS A 53 19.44 1.89 12.68
C LYS A 53 18.53 3.12 12.65
N MET A 54 18.65 3.97 11.63
CA MET A 54 17.82 5.16 11.42
C MET A 54 16.54 4.79 10.64
N CYS A 55 15.61 4.14 11.32
CA CYS A 55 14.37 3.63 10.73
C CYS A 55 13.21 4.63 10.84
N ALA A 56 12.45 4.81 9.75
CA ALA A 56 11.32 5.73 9.69
C ALA A 56 10.11 5.25 10.51
N ALA A 57 9.27 6.19 10.93
CA ALA A 57 8.09 5.93 11.76
C ALA A 57 7.09 4.89 11.20
N PRO A 58 6.79 4.83 9.88
CA PRO A 58 5.82 3.87 9.34
C PRO A 58 6.19 2.41 9.58
N ILE A 59 7.49 2.09 9.60
CA ILE A 59 7.97 0.73 9.88
C ILE A 59 7.72 0.37 11.35
N LYS A 60 7.91 1.32 12.28
CA LYS A 60 7.60 1.11 13.69
C LYS A 60 6.10 0.95 13.90
N HIS A 61 5.29 1.72 13.18
CA HIS A 61 3.84 1.62 13.23
C HIS A 61 3.36 0.22 12.83
N PHE A 62 3.86 -0.33 11.70
CA PHE A 62 3.51 -1.68 11.28
C PHE A 62 3.89 -2.74 12.32
N ARG A 63 5.13 -2.71 12.83
CA ARG A 63 5.60 -3.68 13.85
C ARG A 63 4.77 -3.67 15.13
N ASN A 64 4.16 -2.53 15.48
CA ASN A 64 3.31 -2.42 16.66
C ASN A 64 1.91 -3.03 16.46
N MET A 65 1.50 -3.38 15.23
CA MET A 65 0.19 -3.98 14.96
C MET A 65 0.14 -5.47 15.33
N GLY A 66 1.29 -6.11 15.55
CA GLY A 66 1.39 -7.51 15.95
C GLY A 66 2.24 -8.35 15.00
N ASP A 67 2.29 -9.65 15.28
CA ASP A 67 2.91 -10.63 14.41
C ASP A 67 1.88 -11.03 13.33
N PHE A 68 2.25 -10.81 12.07
CA PHE A 68 1.60 -11.34 10.88
C PHE A 68 2.57 -12.28 10.18
#